data_AF-A0A1N7HV50-F1
#
_entry.id   AF-A0A1N7HV50-F1
#
_cell.length_a   1.000
_cell.length_b   1.000
_cell.length_c   1.000
_cell.angle_alpha   90.00
_cell.angle_beta   90.00
_cell.angle_gamma   90.00
#
_symmetry.space_group_name_H-M   'P 1'
#
loop_
_entity.id
_entity.type
_entity.pdbx_description
1 polymer ?
#
loop_
_entity_poly.entity_id
_entity_poly.type
_entity_poly.pdbx_seq_one_letter_code
_entity_poly.pdbx_strand_id
1 'polypeptide(L)'
;MYYCKFFRKSMKNIIIIFFLFASCYACKKNETEGLFAQKAFANSHYNRFHIDNYYRYYKKNETNGIEYDTFRPIIYTNVRPFKENEKYPEQIFDPFGRAKDSRKYFARELNQTFVAYITKDNKLIYRNFFRDYHGPDYYIKSIDKPRNLNDLTKYLSNLKLSYKILDTIKRKPITEKDKLIDSLITSKTYNIMVNNYFYRVTLDSAFCETQLYYHPRDTTSIFRTIIIHTF
;
A
#
# COMPACT_ATOMS: atom_id res chain seq x y z
N MET A 1 -9.24 28.72 58.46
CA MET A 1 -8.37 28.91 57.26
C MET A 1 -7.77 27.58 56.73
N TYR A 2 -8.50 26.45 56.79
CA TYR A 2 -8.01 25.13 56.33
C TYR A 2 -8.70 24.61 55.06
N TYR A 3 -9.90 25.09 54.73
CA TYR A 3 -10.67 24.63 53.56
C TYR A 3 -10.09 25.09 52.21
N CYS A 4 -9.48 26.29 52.12
CA CYS A 4 -8.91 26.79 50.87
C CYS A 4 -7.65 26.02 50.39
N LYS A 5 -6.87 25.43 51.30
CA LYS A 5 -5.68 24.64 50.93
C LYS A 5 -6.06 23.26 50.41
N PHE A 6 -7.11 22.64 50.96
CA PHE A 6 -7.58 21.33 50.53
C PHE A 6 -8.20 21.41 49.12
N PHE A 7 -9.06 22.42 48.88
CA PHE A 7 -9.67 22.65 47.56
C PHE A 7 -8.63 22.91 46.45
N ARG A 8 -7.58 23.69 46.74
CA ARG A 8 -6.48 23.94 45.79
C ARG A 8 -5.67 22.68 45.45
N LYS A 9 -5.48 21.78 46.41
CA LYS A 9 -4.74 20.52 46.21
C LYS A 9 -5.58 19.52 45.41
N SER A 10 -6.88 19.43 45.72
CA SER A 10 -7.83 18.58 44.99
C SER A 10 -8.06 19.06 43.55
N MET A 11 -8.17 20.37 43.30
CA MET A 11 -8.28 20.91 41.93
C MET A 11 -7.01 20.69 41.09
N LYS A 12 -5.81 20.81 41.69
CA LYS A 12 -4.55 20.47 41.00
C LYS A 12 -4.51 18.99 40.57
N ASN A 13 -4.94 18.08 41.44
CA ASN A 13 -4.99 16.65 41.14
C ASN A 13 -6.01 16.33 40.01
N ILE A 14 -7.17 17.00 39.99
CA ILE A 14 -8.18 16.82 38.94
C ILE A 14 -7.67 17.32 37.57
N ILE A 15 -6.97 18.46 37.52
CA ILE A 15 -6.39 19.01 36.29
C ILE A 15 -5.29 18.09 35.73
N ILE A 16 -4.45 17.51 36.60
CA ILE A 16 -3.41 16.55 36.20
C ILE A 16 -4.03 15.28 35.60
N ILE A 17 -5.10 14.76 36.22
CA ILE A 17 -5.84 13.60 35.71
C ILE A 17 -6.46 13.92 34.34
N PHE A 18 -7.05 15.11 34.17
CA PHE A 18 -7.65 15.53 32.90
C PHE A 18 -6.60 15.68 31.79
N PHE A 19 -5.41 16.20 32.09
CA PHE A 19 -4.28 16.27 31.14
C PHE A 19 -3.73 14.89 30.80
N LEU A 20 -3.68 13.95 31.75
CA LEU A 20 -3.30 12.56 31.50
C LEU A 20 -4.30 11.86 30.57
N PHE A 21 -5.61 12.00 30.81
CA PHE A 21 -6.66 11.46 29.93
C PHE A 21 -6.67 12.14 28.55
N ALA A 22 -6.45 13.45 28.47
CA ALA A 22 -6.33 14.17 27.20
C ALA A 22 -5.08 13.72 26.42
N SER A 23 -3.97 13.42 27.10
CA SER A 23 -2.75 12.91 26.46
C SER A 23 -2.90 11.50 25.89
N CYS A 24 -3.74 10.65 26.51
CA CYS A 24 -4.11 9.34 25.95
C CYS A 24 -5.05 9.45 24.74
N TYR A 25 -5.93 10.45 24.70
CA TYR A 25 -6.81 10.68 23.54
C TYR A 25 -6.09 11.34 22.35
N ALA A 26 -5.01 12.08 22.60
CA ALA A 26 -4.32 12.88 21.58
C ALA A 26 -3.33 12.10 20.68
N CYS A 27 -3.21 10.77 20.77
CA CYS A 27 -2.22 10.05 19.97
C CYS A 27 -2.70 8.73 19.34
N LYS A 28 -3.93 8.70 18.80
CA LYS A 28 -4.19 7.84 17.62
C LYS A 28 -3.84 8.64 16.37
N LYS A 29 -2.55 8.95 16.20
CA LYS A 29 -2.06 9.45 14.93
C LYS A 29 -2.25 8.28 13.95
N ASN A 30 -3.06 8.47 12.91
CA ASN A 30 -3.13 7.52 11.80
C ASN A 30 -1.69 7.30 11.33
N GLU A 31 -1.13 6.15 11.68
CA GLU A 31 0.19 5.78 11.20
C GLU A 31 0.04 5.58 9.69
N THR A 32 0.43 6.59 8.93
CA THR A 32 0.38 6.52 7.47
C THR A 32 1.37 5.47 7.02
N GLU A 33 0.85 4.38 6.46
CA GLU A 33 1.62 3.40 5.72
C GLU A 33 2.56 4.07 4.73
N GLY A 34 3.82 3.64 4.73
CA GLY A 34 4.84 4.16 3.83
C GLY A 34 4.88 3.40 2.51
N LEU A 35 5.68 3.90 1.56
CA LEU A 35 5.95 3.19 0.30
C LEU A 35 6.52 1.79 0.56
N PHE A 36 7.37 1.62 1.57
CA PHE A 36 7.89 0.32 2.00
C PHE A 36 7.30 -0.06 3.36
N ALA A 37 7.06 -1.35 3.57
CA ALA A 37 6.58 -1.84 4.86
C ALA A 37 7.72 -1.71 5.89
N GLN A 38 7.57 -0.79 6.84
CA GLN A 38 8.55 -0.54 7.92
C GLN A 38 8.10 -1.13 9.26
N LYS A 39 6.81 -1.42 9.40
CA LYS A 39 6.20 -1.98 10.61
C LYS A 39 5.58 -3.33 10.31
N ALA A 40 5.41 -4.13 11.34
CA ALA A 40 4.64 -5.36 11.25
C ALA A 40 3.19 -5.03 10.93
N PHE A 41 2.58 -5.83 10.05
CA PHE A 41 1.18 -5.69 9.71
C PHE A 41 0.28 -5.94 10.93
N ALA A 42 -0.60 -4.99 11.22
CA ALA A 42 -1.66 -5.12 12.21
C ALA A 42 -3.01 -5.00 11.51
N ASN A 43 -3.83 -6.05 11.56
CA ASN A 43 -5.11 -6.11 10.84
C ASN A 43 -6.17 -5.13 11.38
N SER A 44 -6.02 -4.64 12.61
CA SER A 44 -6.99 -3.78 13.31
C SER A 44 -7.27 -2.44 12.65
N HIS A 45 -6.44 -2.02 11.69
CA HIS A 45 -6.56 -0.72 11.01
C HIS A 45 -7.12 -0.83 9.59
N TYR A 46 -7.57 -2.04 9.19
CA TYR A 46 -7.97 -2.31 7.81
C TYR A 46 -9.35 -2.95 7.71
N ASN A 47 -10.08 -2.58 6.66
CA ASN A 47 -11.27 -3.30 6.25
C ASN A 47 -10.87 -4.65 5.67
N ARG A 48 -11.66 -5.68 6.00
CA ARG A 48 -11.38 -7.07 5.65
C ARG A 48 -12.44 -7.58 4.68
N PHE A 49 -12.01 -8.06 3.53
CA PHE A 49 -12.88 -8.61 2.49
C PHE A 49 -12.50 -10.07 2.19
N HIS A 50 -13.50 -10.94 2.17
CA HIS A 50 -13.36 -12.31 1.68
C HIS A 50 -13.66 -12.32 0.19
N ILE A 51 -12.73 -12.80 -0.61
CA ILE A 51 -12.98 -12.94 -2.04
C ILE A 51 -13.44 -14.36 -2.30
N ASP A 52 -14.67 -14.50 -2.79
CA ASP A 52 -15.30 -15.79 -3.02
C ASP A 52 -14.64 -16.59 -4.17
N ASN A 53 -13.96 -15.88 -5.08
CA ASN A 53 -13.25 -16.48 -6.20
C ASN A 53 -11.95 -17.17 -5.76
N TYR A 54 -11.69 -18.34 -6.36
CA TYR A 54 -10.40 -19.02 -6.22
C TYR A 54 -9.36 -18.36 -7.11
N TYR A 55 -8.19 -18.10 -6.52
CA TYR A 55 -7.03 -17.62 -7.24
C TYR A 55 -5.94 -18.67 -7.25
N ARG A 56 -5.17 -18.67 -8.36
CA ARG A 56 -4.06 -19.57 -8.54
C ARG A 56 -2.80 -18.97 -7.93
N TYR A 57 -2.20 -19.75 -7.04
CA TYR A 57 -0.90 -19.51 -6.44
C TYR A 57 0.10 -20.44 -7.11
N TYR A 58 1.20 -19.89 -7.61
CA TYR A 58 2.22 -20.70 -8.27
C TYR A 58 3.05 -21.43 -7.23
N LYS A 59 3.16 -22.75 -7.37
CA LYS A 59 4.08 -23.59 -6.62
C LYS A 59 5.07 -24.18 -7.61
N LYS A 60 6.34 -23.78 -7.51
CA LYS A 60 7.40 -24.41 -8.31
C LYS A 60 7.66 -25.80 -7.71
N ASN A 61 7.36 -26.86 -8.46
CA ASN A 61 7.80 -28.22 -8.13
C ASN A 61 9.11 -28.47 -8.91
N GLU A 62 10.13 -28.98 -8.24
CA GLU A 62 11.46 -29.23 -8.83
C GLU A 62 11.45 -30.37 -9.85
N THR A 63 10.42 -31.20 -9.86
CA THR A 63 10.40 -32.48 -10.60
C THR A 63 9.41 -32.53 -11.78
N ASN A 64 8.26 -31.83 -11.72
CA ASN A 64 7.11 -32.12 -12.63
C ASN A 64 6.43 -30.90 -13.29
N GLY A 65 7.09 -29.73 -13.38
CA GLY A 65 6.53 -28.54 -14.04
C GLY A 65 5.85 -27.53 -13.10
N ILE A 66 4.97 -26.68 -13.64
CA ILE A 66 4.27 -25.62 -12.89
C ILE A 66 3.04 -26.23 -12.20
N GLU A 67 3.06 -26.34 -10.87
CA GLU A 67 1.89 -26.69 -10.08
C GLU A 67 1.14 -25.44 -9.62
N TYR A 68 -0.19 -25.53 -9.63
CA TYR A 68 -1.06 -24.46 -9.14
C TYR A 68 -1.74 -24.92 -7.86
N ASP A 69 -1.57 -24.14 -6.81
CA ASP A 69 -2.37 -24.26 -5.60
C ASP A 69 -3.48 -23.21 -5.65
N THR A 70 -4.74 -23.61 -5.44
CA THR A 70 -5.88 -22.70 -5.48
C THR A 70 -6.28 -22.30 -4.08
N PHE A 71 -6.44 -21.00 -3.83
CA PHE A 71 -6.87 -20.50 -2.53
C PHE A 71 -7.86 -19.34 -2.69
N ARG A 72 -8.65 -19.10 -1.64
CA ARG A 72 -9.48 -17.91 -1.53
C ARG A 72 -8.73 -16.85 -0.73
N PRO A 73 -8.36 -15.71 -1.34
CA PRO A 73 -7.63 -14.67 -0.64
C PRO A 73 -8.57 -13.92 0.31
N ILE A 74 -8.00 -13.53 1.46
CA ILE A 74 -8.57 -12.48 2.29
C ILE A 74 -7.76 -11.21 2.03
N ILE A 75 -8.47 -10.13 1.73
CA ILE A 75 -7.87 -8.82 1.46
C ILE A 75 -8.09 -7.91 2.66
N TYR A 76 -7.02 -7.28 3.13
CA TYR A 76 -7.06 -6.19 4.12
C TYR A 76 -6.65 -4.89 3.46
N THR A 77 -7.45 -3.82 3.58
CA THR A 77 -7.21 -2.57 2.84
C THR A 77 -7.72 -1.34 3.59
N ASN A 78 -7.19 -0.16 3.26
CA ASN A 78 -7.70 1.12 3.74
C ASN A 78 -8.96 1.60 2.99
N VAL A 79 -9.36 0.91 1.92
CA VAL A 79 -10.58 1.21 1.16
C VAL A 79 -11.82 0.78 1.96
N ARG A 80 -12.83 1.64 2.00
CA ARG A 80 -14.10 1.39 2.70
C ARG A 80 -14.93 0.34 1.98
N PRO A 81 -15.87 -0.33 2.66
CA PRO A 81 -16.87 -1.16 2.00
C PRO A 81 -17.74 -0.35 1.04
N PHE A 82 -18.16 -0.98 -0.05
CA PHE A 82 -19.10 -0.40 -1.01
C PHE A 82 -20.48 -0.24 -0.34
N LYS A 83 -21.08 0.94 -0.48
CA LYS A 83 -22.29 1.31 0.28
C LYS A 83 -23.48 0.40 0.02
N GLU A 84 -23.66 -0.03 -1.22
CA GLU A 84 -24.77 -0.87 -1.64
C GLU A 84 -24.54 -2.36 -1.33
N ASN A 85 -23.28 -2.76 -1.11
CA ASN A 85 -22.93 -4.13 -0.74
C ASN A 85 -21.59 -4.18 0.00
N GLU A 86 -21.65 -4.18 1.33
CA GLU A 86 -20.48 -4.14 2.21
C GLU A 86 -19.54 -5.36 2.08
N LYS A 87 -19.95 -6.41 1.36
CA LYS A 87 -19.08 -7.56 1.05
C LYS A 87 -17.96 -7.20 0.08
N TYR A 88 -18.11 -6.14 -0.70
CA TYR A 88 -17.12 -5.69 -1.67
C TYR A 88 -16.53 -4.34 -1.24
N PRO A 89 -15.27 -4.07 -1.56
CA PRO A 89 -14.71 -2.74 -1.35
C PRO A 89 -15.29 -1.75 -2.36
N GLU A 90 -15.28 -0.46 -1.99
CA GLU A 90 -15.58 0.62 -2.91
C GLU A 90 -14.58 0.61 -4.09
N GLN A 91 -15.08 0.79 -5.31
CA GLN A 91 -14.22 0.90 -6.47
C GLN A 91 -13.37 2.18 -6.42
N ILE A 92 -12.06 2.03 -6.64
CA ILE A 92 -11.07 3.11 -6.74
C ILE A 92 -10.30 3.05 -8.07
N PHE A 93 -10.23 1.87 -8.71
CA PHE A 93 -9.70 1.71 -10.05
C PHE A 93 -10.88 1.49 -10.99
N ASP A 94 -10.97 2.33 -12.01
CA ASP A 94 -12.09 2.25 -12.93
C ASP A 94 -11.59 2.13 -14.37
N PRO A 95 -11.57 0.91 -14.94
CA PRO A 95 -11.24 0.71 -16.34
C PRO A 95 -12.37 1.16 -17.30
N PHE A 96 -13.58 1.48 -16.82
CA PHE A 96 -14.77 1.71 -17.65
C PHE A 96 -15.48 3.08 -17.49
N GLY A 97 -14.98 4.00 -16.66
CA GLY A 97 -15.35 5.41 -16.71
C GLY A 97 -16.58 5.86 -15.90
N ARG A 98 -17.08 5.08 -14.93
CA ARG A 98 -17.92 5.58 -13.80
C ARG A 98 -17.13 6.45 -12.78
N ALA A 99 -15.99 6.97 -13.22
CA ALA A 99 -14.82 7.33 -12.43
C ALA A 99 -14.93 8.57 -11.55
N LYS A 100 -15.99 9.39 -11.66
CA LYS A 100 -15.99 10.71 -10.99
C LYS A 100 -16.05 10.59 -9.48
N ASP A 101 -16.90 9.73 -8.96
CA ASP A 101 -17.07 9.59 -7.50
C ASP A 101 -15.98 8.70 -6.88
N SER A 102 -15.57 7.63 -7.55
CA SER A 102 -14.38 6.84 -7.18
C SER A 102 -13.10 7.68 -7.12
N ARG A 103 -12.86 8.56 -8.11
CA ARG A 103 -11.70 9.48 -8.09
C ARG A 103 -11.80 10.51 -6.98
N LYS A 104 -12.99 11.07 -6.71
CA LYS A 104 -13.18 11.99 -5.58
C LYS A 104 -12.92 11.28 -4.26
N TYR A 105 -13.45 10.08 -4.08
CA TYR A 105 -13.24 9.26 -2.90
C TYR A 105 -11.75 8.98 -2.69
N PHE A 106 -11.07 8.50 -3.74
CA PHE A 106 -9.64 8.24 -3.71
C PHE A 106 -8.82 9.51 -3.40
N ALA A 107 -9.15 10.64 -4.02
CA ALA A 107 -8.43 11.89 -3.80
C ALA A 107 -8.69 12.51 -2.42
N ARG A 108 -9.94 12.53 -1.95
CA ARG A 108 -10.35 13.28 -0.75
C ARG A 108 -10.31 12.45 0.53
N GLU A 109 -10.82 11.22 0.48
CA GLU A 109 -10.96 10.39 1.68
C GLU A 109 -9.76 9.47 1.87
N LEU A 110 -9.21 8.92 0.78
CA LEU A 110 -8.01 8.08 0.84
C LEU A 110 -6.70 8.86 0.69
N ASN A 111 -6.79 10.20 0.52
CA ASN A 111 -5.64 11.08 0.33
C ASN A 111 -4.65 10.51 -0.71
N GLN A 112 -5.21 10.05 -1.84
CA GLN A 112 -4.46 9.53 -2.99
C GLN A 112 -3.57 8.32 -2.68
N THR A 113 -3.88 7.60 -1.59
CA THR A 113 -3.09 6.48 -1.11
C THR A 113 -3.96 5.24 -0.98
N PHE A 114 -3.53 4.18 -1.63
CA PHE A 114 -4.15 2.86 -1.55
C PHE A 114 -3.16 1.86 -0.98
N VAL A 115 -3.61 1.06 -0.03
CA VAL A 115 -2.84 -0.09 0.48
C VAL A 115 -3.75 -1.31 0.55
N ALA A 116 -3.25 -2.45 0.10
CA ALA A 116 -3.93 -3.73 0.25
C ALA A 116 -2.93 -4.83 0.58
N TYR A 117 -3.32 -5.71 1.49
CA TYR A 117 -2.62 -6.91 1.88
C TYR A 117 -3.44 -8.13 1.47
N ILE A 118 -2.77 -9.17 0.99
CA ILE A 118 -3.40 -10.46 0.72
C ILE A 118 -2.85 -11.48 1.70
N THR A 119 -3.75 -12.23 2.33
CA THR A 119 -3.39 -13.39 3.14
C THR A 119 -3.89 -14.70 2.52
N LYS A 120 -3.10 -15.75 2.71
CA LYS A 120 -3.45 -17.16 2.46
C LYS A 120 -3.17 -17.93 3.74
N ASP A 121 -4.14 -18.71 4.22
CA ASP A 121 -4.01 -19.49 5.46
C ASP A 121 -3.51 -18.65 6.65
N ASN A 122 -4.05 -17.43 6.78
CA ASN A 122 -3.66 -16.42 7.78
C ASN A 122 -2.21 -15.91 7.69
N LYS A 123 -1.48 -16.22 6.61
CA LYS A 123 -0.13 -15.71 6.34
C LYS A 123 -0.17 -14.63 5.27
N LEU A 124 0.54 -13.52 5.50
CA LEU A 124 0.73 -12.50 4.46
C LEU A 124 1.59 -13.07 3.35
N ILE A 125 1.11 -12.90 2.12
CA ILE A 125 1.83 -13.32 0.92
C ILE A 125 2.14 -12.13 0.01
N TYR A 126 1.39 -11.03 0.16
CA TYR A 126 1.51 -9.88 -0.72
C TYR A 126 1.01 -8.60 -0.06
N ARG A 127 1.66 -7.48 -0.40
CA ARG A 127 1.16 -6.12 -0.12
C ARG A 127 1.32 -5.26 -1.37
N ASN A 128 0.26 -4.56 -1.75
CA ASN A 128 0.31 -3.47 -2.72
C ASN A 128 0.19 -2.14 -1.99
N PHE A 129 1.03 -1.18 -2.35
CA PHE A 129 0.87 0.21 -1.97
C PHE A 129 0.95 1.07 -3.23
N PHE A 130 0.00 1.97 -3.39
CA PHE A 130 -0.08 2.89 -4.53
C PHE A 130 -0.30 4.29 -4.01
N ARG A 131 0.48 5.24 -4.53
CA ARG A 131 0.32 6.67 -4.24
C ARG A 131 0.31 7.47 -5.52
N ASP A 132 -0.78 8.21 -5.71
CA ASP A 132 -0.94 9.16 -6.79
C ASP A 132 -0.42 10.54 -6.35
N TYR A 133 0.27 11.24 -7.25
CA TYR A 133 0.86 12.56 -7.04
C TYR A 133 0.10 13.69 -7.73
N HIS A 134 -0.94 13.40 -8.52
CA HIS A 134 -1.78 14.42 -9.15
C HIS A 134 -2.36 15.38 -8.10
N GLY A 135 -2.75 16.59 -8.50
CA GLY A 135 -3.27 17.61 -7.58
C GLY A 135 -2.34 18.82 -7.45
N PRO A 136 -2.62 19.73 -6.49
CA PRO A 136 -1.96 21.04 -6.44
C PRO A 136 -0.43 20.96 -6.38
N ASP A 137 0.09 19.97 -5.65
CA ASP A 137 1.52 19.78 -5.43
C ASP A 137 2.18 18.83 -6.43
N TYR A 138 1.54 18.60 -7.58
CA TYR A 138 2.07 17.69 -8.61
C TYR A 138 3.43 18.15 -9.15
N TYR A 139 3.69 19.44 -9.28
CA TYR A 139 4.98 19.92 -9.80
C TYR A 139 6.06 20.09 -8.72
N ILE A 140 5.68 19.96 -7.44
CA ILE A 140 6.59 20.17 -6.32
C ILE A 140 7.46 18.92 -6.13
N LYS A 141 8.78 19.10 -6.23
CA LYS A 141 9.76 18.07 -5.88
C LYS A 141 9.70 17.84 -4.37
N SER A 142 9.51 16.58 -3.97
CA SER A 142 9.47 16.16 -2.57
C SER A 142 10.16 14.81 -2.44
N ILE A 143 10.93 14.63 -1.35
CA ILE A 143 11.60 13.37 -1.07
C ILE A 143 10.61 12.22 -0.90
N ASP A 144 9.38 12.50 -0.44
CA ASP A 144 8.31 11.51 -0.22
C ASP A 144 7.53 11.16 -1.50
N LYS A 145 7.92 11.74 -2.66
CA LYS A 145 7.30 11.51 -3.96
C LYS A 145 8.34 11.03 -4.99
N PRO A 146 8.93 9.83 -4.81
CA PRO A 146 9.86 9.29 -5.81
C PRO A 146 9.16 9.09 -7.16
N ARG A 147 9.72 9.69 -8.22
CA ARG A 147 9.19 9.64 -9.60
C ARG A 147 10.11 8.92 -10.59
N ASN A 148 11.34 8.69 -10.17
CA ASN A 148 12.38 8.02 -10.94
C ASN A 148 13.33 7.32 -9.97
N LEU A 149 14.25 6.51 -10.51
CA LEU A 149 15.14 5.69 -9.71
C LEU A 149 16.03 6.52 -8.76
N ASN A 150 16.47 7.71 -9.17
CA ASN A 150 17.30 8.59 -8.34
C ASN A 150 16.53 9.17 -7.15
N ASP A 151 15.27 9.55 -7.35
CA ASP A 151 14.44 10.00 -6.23
C ASP A 151 14.14 8.83 -5.28
N LEU A 152 13.95 7.63 -5.81
CA LEU A 152 13.72 6.43 -5.01
C LEU A 152 14.93 6.08 -4.14
N THR A 153 16.15 6.10 -4.68
CA THR A 153 17.36 5.81 -3.90
C THR A 153 17.58 6.86 -2.81
N LYS A 154 17.30 8.14 -3.09
CA LYS A 154 17.31 9.20 -2.07
C LYS A 154 16.28 8.96 -0.96
N TYR A 155 15.06 8.59 -1.32
CA TYR A 155 14.00 8.25 -0.36
C TYR A 155 14.41 7.08 0.55
N LEU A 156 14.92 5.98 -0.04
CA LEU A 156 15.39 4.82 0.71
C LEU A 156 16.56 5.16 1.64
N SER A 157 17.53 5.94 1.17
CA SER A 157 18.67 6.41 1.97
C SER A 157 18.22 7.33 3.12
N ASN A 158 17.27 8.23 2.88
CA ASN A 158 16.72 9.11 3.92
C ASN A 158 16.04 8.32 5.05
N LEU A 159 15.37 7.23 4.69
CA LEU A 159 14.77 6.30 5.65
C LEU A 159 15.76 5.31 6.25
N LYS A 160 17.05 5.37 5.86
CA LYS A 160 18.10 4.44 6.31
C LYS A 160 17.75 2.97 6.07
N LEU A 161 17.05 2.68 4.98
CA LEU A 161 16.68 1.30 4.61
C LEU A 161 17.85 0.64 3.88
N SER A 162 18.12 -0.63 4.20
CA SER A 162 19.08 -1.42 3.42
C SER A 162 18.41 -1.84 2.11
N TYR A 163 19.06 -1.58 0.98
CA TYR A 163 18.49 -1.95 -0.32
C TYR A 163 19.52 -2.40 -1.34
N LYS A 164 19.06 -3.26 -2.27
CA LYS A 164 19.80 -3.69 -3.46
C LYS A 164 18.88 -3.67 -4.67
N ILE A 165 19.23 -2.90 -5.70
CA ILE A 165 18.54 -2.95 -6.99
C ILE A 165 19.00 -4.22 -7.71
N LEU A 166 18.06 -5.09 -8.07
CA LEU A 166 18.37 -6.40 -8.64
C LEU A 166 18.46 -6.34 -10.16
N ASP A 167 17.47 -5.72 -10.80
CA ASP A 167 17.47 -5.50 -12.24
C ASP A 167 16.33 -4.57 -12.64
N THR A 168 16.48 -3.96 -13.80
CA THR A 168 15.35 -3.35 -14.52
C THR A 168 14.69 -4.45 -15.33
N ILE A 169 13.36 -4.57 -15.28
CA ILE A 169 12.66 -5.58 -16.09
C ILE A 169 12.94 -5.26 -17.57
N LYS A 170 13.87 -5.98 -18.19
CA LYS A 170 14.22 -5.81 -19.60
C LYS A 170 13.00 -6.22 -20.42
N ARG A 171 12.44 -5.26 -21.15
CA ARG A 171 11.38 -5.55 -22.11
C ARG A 171 11.95 -6.47 -23.20
N LYS A 172 11.15 -7.46 -23.63
CA LYS A 172 11.51 -8.30 -24.79
C LYS A 172 11.69 -7.40 -26.02
N PRO A 173 12.55 -7.79 -26.98
CA PRO A 173 12.64 -7.08 -28.26
C PRO A 173 11.25 -6.96 -28.87
N ILE A 174 10.90 -5.74 -29.26
CA ILE A 174 9.53 -5.30 -29.53
C ILE A 174 9.33 -5.03 -31.03
N THR A 175 8.14 -5.39 -31.53
CA THR A 175 7.73 -5.08 -32.93
C THR A 175 7.51 -3.59 -33.11
N GLU A 176 7.37 -3.08 -34.35
CA GLU A 176 7.09 -1.65 -34.57
C GLU A 176 5.81 -1.15 -33.92
N LYS A 177 4.76 -1.98 -33.90
CA LYS A 177 3.50 -1.69 -33.17
C LYS A 177 3.77 -1.57 -31.67
N ASP A 178 4.60 -2.45 -31.14
CA ASP A 178 4.96 -2.40 -29.73
C ASP A 178 5.85 -1.21 -29.40
N LYS A 179 6.69 -0.71 -30.32
CA LYS A 179 7.48 0.52 -30.12
C LYS A 179 6.59 1.75 -29.90
N LEU A 180 5.46 1.84 -30.63
CA LEU A 180 4.49 2.91 -30.44
C LEU A 180 3.78 2.80 -29.08
N ILE A 181 3.47 1.58 -28.64
CA ILE A 181 2.93 1.35 -27.29
C ILE A 181 3.99 1.68 -26.23
N ASP A 182 5.24 1.32 -26.48
CA ASP A 182 6.36 1.53 -25.56
C ASP A 182 6.65 3.02 -25.32
N SER A 183 6.53 3.85 -26.37
CA SER A 183 6.72 5.30 -26.26
C SER A 183 5.62 5.99 -25.44
N LEU A 184 4.45 5.36 -25.29
CA LEU A 184 3.35 5.83 -24.46
C LEU A 184 3.48 5.39 -23.00
N ILE A 185 4.31 4.38 -22.70
CA ILE A 185 4.52 3.94 -21.32
C ILE A 185 5.59 4.80 -20.66
N THR A 186 5.14 5.78 -19.87
CA THR A 186 5.99 6.68 -19.08
C THR A 186 6.54 6.04 -17.81
N SER A 187 5.90 4.97 -17.33
CA SER A 187 6.27 4.28 -16.10
C SER A 187 7.41 3.27 -16.29
N LYS A 188 8.27 3.13 -15.28
CA LYS A 188 9.36 2.16 -15.24
C LYS A 188 9.28 1.30 -13.99
N THR A 189 9.52 0.00 -14.14
CA THR A 189 9.41 -0.98 -13.06
C THR A 189 10.77 -1.61 -12.75
N TYR A 190 11.09 -1.67 -11.46
CA TYR A 190 12.36 -2.17 -10.92
C TYR A 190 12.11 -3.30 -9.93
N ASN A 191 12.96 -4.32 -9.95
CA ASN A 191 13.02 -5.32 -8.90
C ASN A 191 14.07 -4.89 -7.88
N ILE A 192 13.68 -4.79 -6.61
CA ILE A 192 14.53 -4.25 -5.53
C ILE A 192 14.37 -5.12 -4.30
N MET A 193 15.47 -5.44 -3.62
CA MET A 193 15.45 -5.96 -2.26
C MET A 193 15.51 -4.79 -1.29
N VAL A 194 14.59 -4.73 -0.32
CA VAL A 194 14.61 -3.75 0.78
C VAL A 194 14.44 -4.49 2.10
N ASN A 195 15.39 -4.34 3.03
CA ASN A 195 15.42 -5.06 4.30
C ASN A 195 15.17 -6.57 4.15
N ASN A 196 15.83 -7.20 3.18
CA ASN A 196 15.69 -8.62 2.83
C ASN A 196 14.33 -9.06 2.26
N TYR A 197 13.42 -8.13 1.99
CA TYR A 197 12.17 -8.42 1.29
C TYR A 197 12.25 -8.03 -0.19
N PHE A 198 11.61 -8.82 -1.04
CA PHE A 198 11.52 -8.54 -2.45
C PHE A 198 10.38 -7.57 -2.76
N TYR A 199 10.70 -6.51 -3.49
CA TYR A 199 9.75 -5.53 -3.99
C TYR A 199 9.82 -5.44 -5.52
N ARG A 200 8.66 -5.28 -6.14
CA ARG A 200 8.53 -4.70 -7.47
C ARG A 200 8.05 -3.26 -7.30
N VAL A 201 8.81 -2.30 -7.82
CA VAL A 201 8.51 -0.87 -7.68
C VAL A 201 8.30 -0.26 -9.05
N THR A 202 7.11 0.29 -9.28
CA THR A 202 6.77 1.02 -10.51
C THR A 202 6.77 2.51 -10.21
N LEU A 203 7.61 3.25 -10.94
CA LEU A 203 7.77 4.68 -10.80
C LEU A 203 7.27 5.37 -12.06
N ASP A 204 6.55 6.47 -11.87
CA ASP A 204 6.09 7.35 -12.94
C ASP A 204 6.20 8.81 -12.46
N SER A 205 6.10 9.77 -13.38
CA SER A 205 6.00 11.18 -12.99
C SER A 205 4.78 11.44 -12.12
N ALA A 206 3.71 10.67 -12.27
CA ALA A 206 2.44 10.86 -11.59
C ALA A 206 2.15 9.93 -10.43
N PHE A 207 2.89 8.84 -10.25
CA PHE A 207 2.63 7.91 -9.15
C PHE A 207 3.85 7.07 -8.76
N CYS A 208 3.73 6.41 -7.62
CA CYS A 208 4.60 5.30 -7.24
C CYS A 208 3.75 4.13 -6.72
N GLU A 209 4.04 2.93 -7.24
CA GLU A 209 3.45 1.67 -6.79
C GLU A 209 4.57 0.77 -6.25
N THR A 210 4.39 0.21 -5.06
CA THR A 210 5.28 -0.80 -4.49
C THR A 210 4.50 -2.08 -4.19
N GLN A 211 5.07 -3.19 -4.65
CA GLN A 211 4.50 -4.51 -4.50
C GLN A 211 5.47 -5.37 -3.71
N LEU A 212 5.15 -5.64 -2.46
CA LEU A 212 5.93 -6.47 -1.54
C LEU A 212 5.49 -7.93 -1.65
N TYR A 213 6.46 -8.81 -1.76
CA TYR A 213 6.30 -10.26 -1.77
C TYR A 213 6.99 -10.84 -0.54
N TYR A 214 6.24 -11.47 0.36
CA TYR A 214 6.77 -11.94 1.64
C TYR A 214 7.60 -13.22 1.51
N HIS A 215 7.39 -14.00 0.44
CA HIS A 215 8.20 -15.15 0.10
C HIS A 215 8.69 -15.06 -1.36
N PRO A 216 9.93 -15.49 -1.70
CA PRO A 216 10.42 -15.42 -3.08
C PRO A 216 9.51 -16.09 -4.12
N ARG A 217 8.87 -17.20 -3.73
CA ARG A 217 7.90 -17.93 -4.56
C ARG A 217 6.64 -17.12 -4.93
N ASP A 218 6.30 -16.07 -4.17
CA ASP A 218 5.12 -15.23 -4.41
C ASP A 218 5.29 -14.35 -5.67
N THR A 219 6.53 -14.09 -6.07
CA THR A 219 6.89 -13.13 -7.13
C THR A 219 6.41 -13.50 -8.54
N THR A 220 6.05 -14.77 -8.75
CA THR A 220 5.52 -15.29 -10.01
C THR A 220 4.00 -15.19 -10.11
N SER A 221 3.31 -14.84 -9.02
CA SER A 221 1.85 -14.78 -8.96
C SER A 221 1.32 -13.40 -9.37
N ILE A 222 0.13 -13.38 -9.99
CA ILE A 222 -0.53 -12.17 -10.51
C ILE A 222 -1.40 -11.45 -9.46
N PHE A 223 -0.88 -11.28 -8.23
CA PHE A 223 -1.64 -10.66 -7.13
C PHE A 223 -2.15 -9.25 -7.44
N ARG A 224 -1.40 -8.49 -8.25
CA ARG A 224 -1.83 -7.16 -8.72
C ARG A 224 -3.16 -7.21 -9.49
N THR A 225 -3.36 -8.24 -10.30
CA THR A 225 -4.59 -8.44 -11.07
C THR A 225 -5.77 -8.72 -10.16
N ILE A 226 -5.56 -9.48 -9.07
CA ILE A 226 -6.59 -9.68 -8.03
C ILE A 226 -7.05 -8.34 -7.48
N ILE A 227 -6.09 -7.49 -7.10
CA ILE A 227 -6.36 -6.15 -6.58
C ILE A 227 -7.16 -5.31 -7.61
N ILE A 228 -6.67 -5.17 -8.83
CA ILE A 228 -7.32 -4.33 -9.86
C ILE A 228 -8.72 -4.82 -10.24
N HIS A 229 -9.02 -6.13 -10.16
CA HIS A 229 -10.37 -6.61 -10.41
C HIS A 229 -11.30 -6.49 -9.21
N THR A 230 -10.74 -6.33 -8.00
CA THR A 230 -11.53 -6.22 -6.77
C THR A 230 -11.91 -4.77 -6.48
N PHE A 231 -11.03 -3.83 -6.81
CA PHE A 231 -11.11 -2.40 -6.51
C PHE A 231 -11.17 -1.58 -7.80
#